data_AF-A0A7N4V5D9-F1
#
_entry.id   AF-A0A7N4V5D9-F1
#
_cell.length_a   1.000
_cell.length_b   1.000
_cell.length_c   1.000
_cell.angle_alpha   90.00
_cell.angle_beta   90.00
_cell.angle_gamma   90.00
#
_symmetry.space_group_name_H-M   'P 1'
#
loop_
_entity.id
_entity.type
_entity.pdbx_description
1 polymer ?
#
loop_
_entity_poly.entity_id
_entity_poly.type
_entity_poly.pdbx_seq_one_letter_code
_entity_poly.pdbx_strand_id
1 'polypeptide(L)'
;MDIIVLLPLGRCSKIQELQMTTVIEENVHVFGVDGNSDELDEPIKDVFADVAFAKKHNLMSLNSINWSRVLVQMAHHFFAYFQCVPSMDICPLPTVEVVVPTGAAGNLAAGCIAREMGLPIRLVAVVNQNDIIHRTVQKGDFSLSGITRLTLASAMDIQVPYNMERIFWLLSGSHSGLLRALMEQFDRTKNLCLPRKLHVKLAQMLPGPRLGCQVPGRRPPSPAGPRDSQRHPSAGAHEDSVYSPSERR
;
A
#
# COMPACT_ATOMS: atom_id res chain seq x y z
N MET A 1 -19.39 17.21 10.25
CA MET A 1 -17.97 16.88 9.97
C MET A 1 -17.82 16.93 8.48
N ASP A 2 -16.98 17.83 7.98
CA ASP A 2 -16.66 17.91 6.56
C ASP A 2 -15.46 17.01 6.23
N ILE A 3 -15.54 16.34 5.08
CA ILE A 3 -14.48 15.48 4.56
C ILE A 3 -13.92 16.16 3.31
N ILE A 4 -12.64 16.50 3.35
CA ILE A 4 -11.94 17.13 2.23
C ILE A 4 -10.95 16.11 1.66
N VAL A 5 -11.09 15.80 0.37
CA VAL A 5 -10.25 14.84 -0.34
C VAL A 5 -9.55 15.53 -1.49
N LEU A 6 -8.22 15.39 -1.55
CA LEU A 6 -7.43 15.75 -2.72
C LEU A 6 -7.27 14.51 -3.61
N LEU A 7 -7.71 14.60 -4.87
CA LEU A 7 -7.74 13.52 -5.84
C LEU A 7 -6.71 13.80 -6.95
N PRO A 8 -5.65 12.98 -7.11
CA PRO A 8 -4.67 13.21 -8.16
C PRO A 8 -5.26 12.78 -9.51
N LEU A 9 -5.46 13.75 -10.40
CA LEU A 9 -6.15 13.54 -11.67
C LEU A 9 -5.39 12.54 -12.55
N GLY A 10 -6.10 11.54 -13.06
CA GLY A 10 -5.54 10.51 -13.96
C GLY A 10 -4.51 9.57 -13.32
N ARG A 11 -4.32 9.62 -11.99
CA ARG A 11 -3.36 8.77 -11.26
C ARG A 11 -4.01 7.65 -10.45
N CYS A 12 -5.34 7.59 -10.40
CA CYS A 12 -6.08 6.48 -9.81
C CYS A 12 -6.86 5.70 -10.88
N SER A 13 -7.23 4.46 -10.56
CA SER A 13 -8.11 3.69 -11.46
C SER A 13 -9.47 4.37 -11.58
N LYS A 14 -10.16 4.15 -12.71
CA LYS A 14 -11.50 4.75 -12.91
C LYS A 14 -12.49 4.37 -11.81
N ILE A 15 -12.39 3.16 -11.28
CA ILE A 15 -13.24 2.68 -10.18
C ILE A 15 -12.95 3.49 -8.90
N GLN A 16 -11.68 3.72 -8.56
CA GLN A 16 -11.31 4.52 -7.39
C GLN A 16 -11.77 5.98 -7.52
N GLU A 17 -11.59 6.57 -8.71
CA GLU A 17 -12.06 7.93 -9.01
C GLU A 17 -13.58 8.05 -8.82
N LEU A 18 -14.34 7.09 -9.35
CA LEU A 18 -15.80 7.07 -9.19
C LEU A 18 -16.21 6.89 -7.73
N GLN A 19 -15.55 5.99 -6.98
CA GLN A 19 -15.82 5.80 -5.55
C GLN A 19 -15.69 7.09 -4.72
N MET A 20 -14.84 8.03 -5.15
CA MET A 20 -14.67 9.32 -4.49
C MET A 20 -15.65 10.37 -5.04
N THR A 21 -15.82 10.44 -6.36
CA THR A 21 -16.55 11.54 -7.03
C THR A 21 -18.06 11.33 -7.14
N THR A 22 -18.57 10.11 -6.93
CA THR A 22 -20.02 9.81 -6.96
C THR A 22 -20.68 9.80 -5.58
N VAL A 23 -19.98 10.26 -4.55
CA VAL A 23 -20.52 10.44 -3.20
C VAL A 23 -21.51 11.62 -3.25
N ILE A 24 -22.73 11.41 -2.75
CA ILE A 24 -23.85 12.38 -2.89
C ILE A 24 -24.01 13.25 -1.64
N GLU A 25 -23.29 12.92 -0.57
CA GLU A 25 -23.35 13.56 0.73
C GLU A 25 -22.72 14.95 0.68
N GLU A 26 -23.48 15.97 1.09
CA GLU A 26 -23.10 17.39 1.00
C GLU A 26 -21.85 17.76 1.82
N ASN A 27 -21.49 16.94 2.82
CA ASN A 27 -20.31 17.16 3.65
C ASN A 27 -19.03 16.54 3.07
N VAL A 28 -19.06 16.01 1.84
CA VAL A 28 -17.90 15.41 1.16
C VAL A 28 -17.47 16.29 -0.01
N HIS A 29 -16.25 16.81 0.10
CA HIS A 29 -15.66 17.77 -0.83
C HIS A 29 -14.44 17.14 -1.50
N VAL A 30 -14.55 16.81 -2.79
CA VAL A 30 -13.46 16.19 -3.57
C VAL A 30 -12.89 17.20 -4.55
N PHE A 31 -11.59 17.48 -4.40
CA PHE A 31 -10.86 18.41 -5.25
C PHE A 31 -9.88 17.66 -6.14
N GLY A 32 -10.11 17.70 -7.45
CA GLY A 32 -9.17 17.21 -8.44
C GLY A 32 -7.95 18.13 -8.51
N VAL A 33 -6.75 17.56 -8.37
CA VAL A 33 -5.49 18.30 -8.36
C VAL A 33 -4.46 17.62 -9.25
N ASP A 34 -3.59 18.43 -9.86
CA ASP A 34 -2.44 17.95 -10.61
C ASP A 34 -1.33 17.52 -9.64
N GLY A 35 -0.62 16.44 -10.00
CA GLY A 35 0.48 15.89 -9.20
C GLY A 35 0.31 14.40 -8.89
N ASN A 36 1.21 13.87 -8.07
CA ASN A 36 1.19 12.49 -7.57
C ASN A 36 0.81 12.42 -6.08
N SER A 37 0.45 11.24 -5.58
CA SER A 37 -0.05 11.08 -4.20
C SER A 37 0.87 11.64 -3.11
N ASP A 38 2.20 11.60 -3.31
CA ASP A 38 3.17 12.14 -2.33
C ASP A 38 3.19 13.68 -2.36
N GLU A 39 3.02 14.31 -3.54
CA GLU A 39 2.93 15.77 -3.72
C GLU A 39 1.63 16.34 -3.13
N LEU A 40 0.54 15.58 -3.20
CA LEU A 40 -0.76 15.95 -2.63
C LEU A 40 -0.74 16.06 -1.09
N ASP A 41 0.17 15.34 -0.44
CA ASP A 41 0.33 15.38 1.02
C ASP A 41 1.03 16.67 1.48
N GLU A 42 1.80 17.36 0.63
CA GLU A 42 2.53 18.60 1.00
C GLU A 42 1.60 19.72 1.48
N PRO A 43 0.59 20.18 0.71
CA PRO A 43 -0.32 21.23 1.18
C PRO A 43 -1.10 20.80 2.43
N ILE A 44 -1.41 19.51 2.56
CA ILE A 44 -2.05 18.97 3.76
C ILE A 44 -1.10 19.13 4.96
N LYS A 45 0.17 18.75 4.83
CA LYS A 45 1.18 18.91 5.89
C LYS A 45 1.32 20.36 6.32
N ASP A 46 1.37 21.30 5.38
CA ASP A 46 1.49 22.72 5.68
C ASP A 46 0.29 23.24 6.48
N VAL A 47 -0.93 22.85 6.10
CA VAL A 47 -2.15 23.22 6.83
C VAL A 47 -2.17 22.62 8.25
N PHE A 48 -1.69 21.39 8.43
CA PHE A 48 -1.58 20.77 9.75
C PHE A 48 -0.40 21.31 10.59
N ALA A 49 0.62 21.90 9.96
CA ALA A 49 1.72 22.56 10.64
C ALA A 49 1.31 23.91 11.25
N ASP A 50 0.30 24.59 10.68
CA ASP A 50 -0.36 25.73 11.32
C ASP A 50 -1.26 25.26 12.47
N VAL A 51 -0.67 25.17 13.66
CA VAL A 51 -1.35 24.73 14.88
C VAL A 51 -2.55 25.62 15.23
N ALA A 52 -2.48 26.93 14.95
CA ALA A 52 -3.56 27.85 15.25
C ALA A 52 -4.76 27.61 14.33
N PHE A 53 -4.51 27.44 13.03
CA PHE A 53 -5.52 27.11 12.05
C PHE A 53 -6.13 25.73 12.30
N ALA A 54 -5.29 24.70 12.49
CA ALA A 54 -5.72 23.34 12.77
C ALA A 54 -6.61 23.27 14.01
N LYS A 55 -6.25 23.98 15.08
CA LYS A 55 -7.06 24.04 16.30
C LYS A 55 -8.36 24.83 16.11
N LYS A 56 -8.31 25.96 15.39
CA LYS A 56 -9.49 26.80 15.11
C LYS A 56 -10.56 26.03 14.32
N HIS A 57 -10.13 25.21 13.37
CA HIS A 57 -11.02 24.45 12.48
C HIS A 57 -11.20 22.98 12.87
N ASN A 58 -10.66 22.53 14.02
CA ASN A 58 -10.70 21.15 14.49
C ASN A 58 -10.25 20.13 13.42
N LEU A 59 -9.16 20.44 12.72
CA LEU A 59 -8.69 19.59 11.64
C LEU A 59 -8.24 18.23 12.17
N MET A 60 -8.66 17.18 11.47
CA MET A 60 -8.30 15.80 11.77
C MET A 60 -7.93 15.06 10.48
N SER A 61 -6.87 14.26 10.52
CA SER A 61 -6.49 13.38 9.42
C SER A 61 -6.84 11.94 9.74
N LEU A 62 -7.54 11.29 8.81
CA LEU A 62 -7.80 9.84 8.81
C LEU A 62 -6.79 9.08 7.93
N ASN A 63 -5.66 9.72 7.61
CA ASN A 63 -4.60 9.07 6.86
C ASN A 63 -4.02 7.90 7.66
N SER A 64 -3.28 7.08 6.97
CA SER A 64 -2.67 5.81 7.41
C SER A 64 -1.58 5.96 8.48
N ILE A 65 -1.23 7.21 8.83
CA ILE A 65 -0.44 7.55 10.03
C ILE A 65 -1.34 7.57 11.28
N ASN A 66 -2.66 7.70 11.17
CA ASN A 66 -3.55 7.71 12.33
C ASN A 66 -3.47 6.39 13.12
N TRP A 67 -3.19 6.48 14.43
CA TRP A 67 -3.05 5.31 15.31
C TRP A 67 -4.33 4.47 15.38
N SER A 68 -5.50 5.10 15.27
CA SER A 68 -6.80 4.42 15.30
C SER A 68 -6.93 3.37 14.18
N ARG A 69 -6.31 3.61 13.02
CA ARG A 69 -6.30 2.63 11.93
C ARG A 69 -5.54 1.36 12.29
N VAL A 70 -4.39 1.50 12.97
CA VAL A 70 -3.60 0.35 13.45
C VAL A 70 -4.35 -0.39 14.55
N LEU A 71 -4.99 0.33 15.48
CA LEU A 71 -5.80 -0.28 16.54
C LEU A 71 -6.94 -1.14 15.97
N VAL A 72 -7.70 -0.61 15.01
CA VAL A 72 -8.81 -1.37 14.38
C VAL A 72 -8.27 -2.57 13.59
N GLN A 73 -7.15 -2.41 12.87
CA GLN A 73 -6.53 -3.52 12.14
C GLN A 73 -6.04 -4.62 13.08
N MET A 74 -5.56 -4.27 14.27
CA MET A 74 -5.09 -5.23 15.27
C MET A 74 -6.23 -6.14 15.74
N ALA A 75 -7.42 -5.59 15.98
CA ALA A 75 -8.60 -6.37 16.36
C ALA A 75 -8.93 -7.47 15.34
N HIS A 76 -8.75 -7.21 14.04
CA HIS A 76 -8.98 -8.22 13.01
C HIS A 76 -7.98 -9.38 13.03
N HIS A 77 -6.74 -9.17 13.49
CA HIS A 77 -5.77 -10.27 13.67
C HIS A 77 -6.23 -11.24 14.76
N PHE A 78 -6.71 -10.73 15.90
CA PHE A 78 -7.27 -11.55 16.97
C PHE A 78 -8.52 -12.29 16.49
N PHE A 79 -9.44 -11.57 15.84
CA PHE A 79 -10.65 -12.17 15.29
C PHE A 79 -10.33 -13.29 14.29
N ALA A 80 -9.47 -13.05 13.31
CA ALA A 80 -9.08 -14.05 12.32
C ALA A 80 -8.39 -15.25 12.95
N TYR A 81 -7.53 -15.03 13.95
CA TYR A 81 -6.88 -16.11 14.69
C TYR A 81 -7.90 -17.04 15.35
N PHE A 82 -8.88 -16.49 16.08
CA PHE A 82 -9.91 -17.29 16.75
C PHE A 82 -10.84 -18.00 15.77
N GLN A 83 -11.04 -17.45 14.58
CA GLN A 83 -11.76 -18.15 13.50
C GLN A 83 -10.95 -19.33 12.92
N CYS A 84 -9.62 -19.26 12.91
CA CYS A 84 -8.74 -20.33 12.43
C CYS A 84 -8.47 -21.40 13.48
N VAL A 85 -8.63 -21.08 14.76
CA VAL A 85 -8.31 -21.96 15.89
C VAL A 85 -9.59 -22.22 16.71
N PRO A 86 -10.37 -23.25 16.33
CA PRO A 86 -11.72 -23.46 16.87
C PRO A 86 -11.77 -23.96 18.32
N SER A 87 -10.65 -24.43 18.87
CA SER A 87 -10.54 -24.83 20.28
C SER A 87 -9.30 -24.19 20.90
N MET A 88 -9.48 -23.64 22.10
CA MET A 88 -8.40 -23.06 22.92
C MET A 88 -7.88 -24.04 23.98
N ASP A 89 -8.32 -25.30 23.94
CA ASP A 89 -7.96 -26.31 24.94
C ASP A 89 -6.56 -26.92 24.70
N ILE A 90 -5.89 -26.50 23.63
CA ILE A 90 -4.57 -26.98 23.22
C ILE A 90 -3.50 -26.06 23.81
N CYS A 91 -2.53 -26.64 24.52
CA CYS A 91 -1.38 -25.93 25.06
C CYS A 91 -0.06 -26.58 24.55
N PRO A 92 0.82 -25.82 23.86
CA PRO A 92 0.66 -24.42 23.49
C PRO A 92 -0.39 -24.23 22.39
N LEU A 93 -0.98 -23.02 22.33
CA LEU A 93 -1.89 -22.64 21.25
C LEU A 93 -1.19 -22.77 19.88
N PRO A 94 -1.88 -23.24 18.83
CA PRO A 94 -1.29 -23.41 17.51
C PRO A 94 -0.90 -22.06 16.90
N THR A 95 0.24 -22.02 16.21
CA THR A 95 0.69 -20.83 15.49
C THR A 95 -0.03 -20.72 14.15
N VAL A 96 -0.61 -19.56 13.85
CA VAL A 96 -1.23 -19.27 12.55
C VAL A 96 -0.32 -18.39 11.70
N GLU A 97 -0.06 -18.76 10.45
CA GLU A 97 0.67 -17.91 9.50
C GLU A 97 -0.29 -16.90 8.85
N VAL A 98 0.00 -15.62 9.00
CA VAL A 98 -0.76 -14.51 8.43
C VAL A 98 0.08 -13.84 7.35
N VAL A 99 -0.40 -13.96 6.11
CA VAL A 99 0.24 -13.38 4.93
C VAL A 99 -0.38 -12.02 4.66
N VAL A 100 0.43 -10.95 4.71
CA VAL A 100 -0.04 -9.57 4.61
C VAL A 100 0.51 -8.91 3.34
N PRO A 101 -0.32 -8.69 2.31
CA PRO A 101 0.02 -7.79 1.21
C PRO A 101 0.28 -6.39 1.77
N THR A 102 1.50 -5.89 1.56
CA THR A 102 2.02 -4.73 2.28
C THR A 102 2.47 -3.65 1.31
N GLY A 103 1.80 -2.50 1.37
CA GLY A 103 2.31 -1.23 0.85
C GLY A 103 2.89 -0.41 2.01
N ALA A 104 2.05 0.41 2.63
CA ALA A 104 2.48 1.33 3.69
C ALA A 104 2.71 0.73 5.09
N ALA A 105 2.65 -0.60 5.23
CA ALA A 105 2.92 -1.36 6.46
C ALA A 105 1.96 -1.19 7.66
N GLY A 106 0.80 -0.54 7.52
CA GLY A 106 -0.15 -0.36 8.64
C GLY A 106 -0.69 -1.68 9.21
N ASN A 107 -1.23 -2.54 8.34
CA ASN A 107 -1.75 -3.85 8.74
C ASN A 107 -0.62 -4.76 9.28
N LEU A 108 0.57 -4.66 8.68
CA LEU A 108 1.75 -5.38 9.15
C LEU A 108 2.17 -4.93 10.56
N ALA A 109 2.19 -3.62 10.82
CA ALA A 109 2.48 -3.08 12.14
C ALA A 109 1.45 -3.52 13.18
N ALA A 110 0.16 -3.53 12.82
CA ALA A 110 -0.91 -4.04 13.68
C ALA A 110 -0.70 -5.51 14.06
N GLY A 111 -0.31 -6.35 13.08
CA GLY A 111 0.05 -7.74 13.31
C GLY A 111 1.26 -7.87 14.24
N CYS A 112 2.32 -7.08 14.04
CA CYS A 112 3.49 -7.10 14.92
C CYS A 112 3.12 -6.78 16.36
N ILE A 113 2.25 -5.78 16.58
CA ILE A 113 1.76 -5.42 17.92
C ILE A 113 0.92 -6.56 18.50
N ALA A 114 0.00 -7.16 17.73
CA ALA A 114 -0.79 -8.30 18.21
C ALA A 114 0.10 -9.49 18.64
N ARG A 115 1.17 -9.76 17.90
CA ARG A 115 2.16 -10.79 18.26
C ARG A 115 2.90 -10.45 19.56
N GLU A 116 3.32 -9.20 19.74
CA GLU A 116 3.95 -8.75 20.99
C GLU A 116 2.97 -8.76 22.18
N MET A 117 1.66 -8.66 21.93
CA MET A 117 0.62 -8.87 22.95
C MET A 117 0.41 -10.35 23.32
N GLY A 118 1.06 -11.28 22.63
CA GLY A 118 1.00 -12.71 22.91
C GLY A 118 0.14 -13.53 21.95
N LEU A 119 -0.41 -12.93 20.88
CA LEU A 119 -1.13 -13.67 19.85
C LEU A 119 -0.15 -14.57 19.08
N PRO A 120 -0.35 -15.91 19.02
CA PRO A 120 0.62 -16.81 18.39
C PRO A 120 0.44 -16.81 16.87
N ILE A 121 0.92 -15.74 16.24
CA ILE A 121 0.92 -15.56 14.79
C ILE A 121 2.34 -15.46 14.23
N ARG A 122 2.53 -16.02 13.04
CA ARG A 122 3.71 -15.80 12.19
C ARG A 122 3.33 -14.85 11.07
N LEU A 123 4.02 -13.72 10.96
CA LEU A 123 3.72 -12.70 9.96
C LEU A 123 4.62 -12.85 8.74
N VAL A 124 4.02 -12.84 7.55
CA VAL A 124 4.73 -12.82 6.27
C VAL A 124 4.33 -11.56 5.51
N ALA A 125 5.29 -10.65 5.32
CA ALA A 125 5.08 -9.48 4.47
C ALA A 125 5.22 -9.88 2.99
N VAL A 126 4.22 -9.52 2.18
CA VAL A 126 4.24 -9.70 0.72
C VAL A 126 4.23 -8.35 0.05
N VAL A 127 5.22 -8.08 -0.81
CA VAL A 127 5.34 -6.84 -1.58
C VAL A 127 5.29 -7.10 -3.07
N ASN A 128 4.99 -6.06 -3.86
CA ASN A 128 5.10 -6.11 -5.31
C ASN A 128 6.52 -5.65 -5.73
N GLN A 129 6.69 -5.12 -6.95
CA GLN A 129 7.99 -4.62 -7.43
C GLN A 129 8.53 -3.43 -6.62
N ASN A 130 7.69 -2.74 -5.87
CA ASN A 130 8.07 -1.70 -4.93
C ASN A 130 8.51 -2.38 -3.63
N ASP A 131 9.77 -2.82 -3.61
CA ASP A 131 10.26 -3.89 -2.74
C ASP A 131 11.03 -3.42 -1.50
N ILE A 132 10.88 -2.14 -1.11
CA ILE A 132 11.64 -1.55 0.01
C ILE A 132 11.53 -2.37 1.30
N ILE A 133 10.33 -2.86 1.65
CA ILE A 133 10.15 -3.71 2.85
C ILE A 133 10.90 -5.04 2.69
N HIS A 134 10.85 -5.65 1.51
CA HIS A 134 11.59 -6.88 1.25
C HIS A 134 13.10 -6.68 1.40
N ARG A 135 13.67 -5.62 0.82
CA ARG A 135 15.10 -5.27 0.99
C ARG A 135 15.46 -4.95 2.42
N THR A 136 14.57 -4.27 3.15
CA THR A 136 14.78 -3.92 4.55
C THR A 136 14.85 -5.16 5.44
N VAL A 137 13.92 -6.10 5.27
CA VAL A 137 13.88 -7.32 6.06
C VAL A 137 15.04 -8.25 5.68
N GLN A 138 15.37 -8.40 4.39
CA GLN A 138 16.43 -9.29 3.93
C GLN A 138 17.84 -8.76 4.22
N LYS A 139 18.08 -7.47 3.96
CA LYS A 139 19.42 -6.88 3.92
C LYS A 139 19.62 -5.71 4.88
N GLY A 140 18.58 -5.27 5.58
CA GLY A 140 18.62 -4.04 6.38
C GLY A 140 18.57 -2.75 5.56
N ASP A 141 18.36 -2.85 4.24
CA ASP A 141 18.34 -1.71 3.32
C ASP A 141 16.93 -1.09 3.22
N PHE A 142 16.72 0.03 3.92
CA PHE A 142 15.53 0.87 3.93
C PHE A 142 15.77 2.14 3.10
N SER A 143 16.01 1.97 1.81
CA SER A 143 16.28 3.09 0.88
C SER A 143 15.25 3.16 -0.24
N LEU A 144 14.93 4.38 -0.70
CA LEU A 144 14.07 4.58 -1.86
C LEU A 144 14.72 4.09 -3.16
N SER A 145 13.93 3.54 -4.07
CA SER A 145 14.37 3.09 -5.40
C SER A 145 14.26 4.18 -6.48
N GLY A 146 13.90 5.41 -6.10
CA GLY A 146 13.82 6.59 -6.98
C GLY A 146 12.59 6.69 -7.88
N ILE A 147 11.97 5.57 -8.27
CA ILE A 147 10.76 5.54 -9.10
C ILE A 147 9.78 4.48 -8.56
N THR A 148 8.54 4.88 -8.30
CA THR A 148 7.42 3.97 -8.06
C THR A 148 7.03 3.25 -9.33
N ARG A 149 6.99 1.93 -9.29
CA ARG A 149 6.52 1.12 -10.42
C ARG A 149 5.04 0.87 -10.29
N LEU A 150 4.30 1.19 -11.34
CA LEU A 150 2.87 0.86 -11.44
C LEU A 150 2.71 -0.65 -11.56
N THR A 151 1.84 -1.22 -10.74
CA THR A 151 1.52 -2.65 -10.73
C THR A 151 0.01 -2.89 -10.74
N LEU A 152 -0.39 -4.16 -10.87
CA LEU A 152 -1.80 -4.55 -10.75
C LEU A 152 -2.36 -4.32 -9.35
N ALA A 153 -1.50 -4.25 -8.33
CA ALA A 153 -1.87 -3.96 -6.95
C ALA A 153 -1.51 -2.50 -6.63
N SER A 154 -2.19 -1.54 -7.26
CA SER A 154 -1.87 -0.11 -7.15
C SER A 154 -1.87 0.42 -5.71
N ALA A 155 -2.68 -0.16 -4.82
CA ALA A 155 -2.68 0.16 -3.39
C ALA A 155 -1.36 -0.19 -2.65
N MET A 156 -0.51 -1.02 -3.25
CA MET A 156 0.81 -1.40 -2.74
C MET A 156 1.96 -0.64 -3.43
N ASP A 157 1.67 0.19 -4.44
CA ASP A 157 2.67 1.01 -5.14
C ASP A 157 3.09 2.21 -4.30
N ILE A 158 3.76 1.94 -3.18
CA ILE A 158 4.16 2.91 -2.14
C ILE A 158 5.68 3.04 -2.14
N GLN A 159 6.21 4.27 -2.17
CA GLN A 159 7.65 4.52 -2.02
C GLN A 159 8.09 4.47 -0.56
N VAL A 160 7.35 5.17 0.32
CA VAL A 160 7.71 5.33 1.73
C VAL A 160 6.72 4.56 2.59
N PRO A 161 7.11 3.39 3.14
CA PRO A 161 6.23 2.62 4.02
C PRO A 161 6.27 3.19 5.45
N TYR A 162 5.64 4.34 5.68
CA TYR A 162 5.74 5.10 6.93
C TYR A 162 5.38 4.32 8.22
N ASN A 163 4.56 3.26 8.18
CA ASN A 163 4.31 2.45 9.38
C ASN A 163 5.49 1.53 9.75
N MET A 164 6.52 1.40 8.91
CA MET A 164 7.76 0.70 9.29
C MET A 164 8.46 1.40 10.46
N GLU A 165 8.32 2.72 10.58
CA GLU A 165 8.82 3.48 11.73
C GLU A 165 8.28 2.92 13.06
N ARG A 166 6.99 2.54 13.10
CA ARG A 166 6.35 1.93 14.28
C ARG A 166 6.95 0.57 14.61
N ILE A 167 7.22 -0.24 13.58
CA ILE A 167 7.83 -1.56 13.74
C ILE A 167 9.27 -1.40 14.25
N PHE A 168 10.03 -0.45 13.71
CA PHE A 168 11.37 -0.14 14.18
C PHE A 168 11.37 0.31 15.64
N TRP A 169 10.44 1.19 16.01
CA TRP A 169 10.27 1.63 17.40
C TRP A 169 10.02 0.44 18.34
N LEU A 170 9.04 -0.40 18.00
CA LEU A 170 8.65 -1.58 18.78
C LEU A 170 9.86 -2.51 18.98
N LEU A 171 10.55 -2.87 17.89
CA LEU A 171 11.69 -3.80 17.93
C LEU A 171 12.94 -3.19 18.56
N SER A 172 13.09 -1.87 18.55
CA SER A 172 14.17 -1.19 19.26
C SER A 172 14.02 -1.25 20.79
N GLY A 173 12.90 -1.76 21.32
CA GLY A 173 12.57 -1.68 22.73
C GLY A 173 12.09 -0.29 23.11
N SER A 174 11.30 0.34 22.25
CA SER A 174 10.75 1.69 22.46
C SER A 174 11.81 2.80 22.56
N HIS A 175 12.95 2.64 21.89
CA HIS A 175 14.09 3.55 22.01
C HIS A 175 13.96 4.76 21.06
N SER A 176 13.17 5.76 21.48
CA SER A 176 12.82 6.93 20.66
C SER A 176 14.01 7.74 20.14
N GLY A 177 15.12 7.81 20.89
CA GLY A 177 16.32 8.53 20.45
C GLY A 177 17.00 7.90 19.23
N LEU A 178 17.07 6.56 19.20
CA LEU A 178 17.59 5.80 18.05
C LEU A 178 16.69 5.98 16.84
N LEU A 179 15.37 5.83 17.03
CA LEU A 179 14.43 5.95 15.94
C LEU A 179 14.46 7.34 15.31
N ARG A 180 14.48 8.39 16.14
CA ARG A 180 14.62 9.77 15.68
C ARG A 180 15.86 9.93 14.79
N ALA A 181 17.03 9.48 15.25
CA ALA A 181 18.26 9.59 14.49
C ALA A 181 18.18 8.84 13.14
N LEU A 182 17.57 7.65 13.11
CA LEU A 182 17.37 6.87 11.89
C LEU A 182 16.43 7.55 10.90
N MET A 183 15.29 8.08 11.38
CA MET A 183 14.30 8.73 10.53
C MET A 183 14.80 10.09 10.03
N GLU A 184 15.49 10.88 10.85
CA GLU A 184 16.14 12.12 10.42
C GLU A 184 17.22 11.86 9.35
N GLN A 185 17.97 10.75 9.46
CA GLN A 185 18.89 10.34 8.40
C GLN A 185 18.12 10.01 7.12
N PHE A 186 17.10 9.15 7.22
CA PHE A 186 16.29 8.76 6.08
C PHE A 186 15.63 9.97 5.40
N ASP A 187 15.15 10.94 6.15
CA ASP A 187 14.52 12.13 5.59
C ASP A 187 15.51 12.98 4.78
N ARG A 188 16.76 13.09 5.25
CA ARG A 188 17.83 13.82 4.55
C ARG A 188 18.35 13.09 3.31
N THR A 189 18.55 11.78 3.38
CA THR A 189 19.29 11.02 2.35
C THR A 189 18.41 10.12 1.49
N LYS A 190 17.16 9.87 1.91
CA LYS A 190 16.25 8.84 1.38
C LYS A 190 16.86 7.43 1.39
N ASN A 191 17.87 7.22 2.23
CA ASN A 191 18.64 6.00 2.34
C ASN A 191 18.95 5.70 3.81
N LEU A 192 18.65 4.48 4.23
CA LEU A 192 18.90 4.04 5.59
C LEU A 192 19.32 2.57 5.60
N CYS A 193 20.47 2.29 6.22
CA CYS A 193 20.87 0.93 6.57
C CYS A 193 20.58 0.70 8.06
N LEU A 194 19.77 -0.32 8.36
CA LEU A 194 19.37 -0.60 9.73
C LEU A 194 20.56 -1.09 10.57
N PRO A 195 20.69 -0.61 11.83
CA PRO A 195 21.65 -1.17 12.76
C PRO A 195 21.47 -2.68 12.90
N ARG A 196 22.58 -3.45 12.90
CA ARG A 196 22.56 -4.92 12.91
C ARG A 196 21.63 -5.53 13.96
N LYS A 197 21.61 -4.98 15.18
CA LYS A 197 20.72 -5.44 16.27
C LYS A 197 19.23 -5.31 15.90
N LEU A 198 18.86 -4.19 15.28
CA LEU A 198 17.49 -3.93 14.85
C LEU A 198 17.11 -4.80 13.65
N HIS A 199 18.01 -4.95 12.68
CA HIS A 199 17.79 -5.80 11.50
C HIS A 199 17.56 -7.27 11.89
N VAL A 200 18.36 -7.83 12.81
CA VAL A 200 18.17 -9.20 13.29
C VAL A 200 16.80 -9.39 13.93
N LYS A 201 16.37 -8.45 14.78
CA LYS A 201 15.03 -8.49 15.38
C LYS A 201 13.92 -8.39 14.33
N LEU A 202 14.11 -7.55 13.31
CA LEU A 202 13.16 -7.42 12.21
C LEU A 202 13.04 -8.73 11.41
N ALA A 203 14.15 -9.38 11.10
CA ALA A 203 14.15 -10.67 10.41
C ALA A 203 13.49 -11.79 11.23
N GLN A 204 13.58 -11.75 12.56
CA GLN A 204 12.87 -12.67 13.47
C GLN A 204 11.37 -12.34 13.58
N MET A 205 11.03 -11.05 13.52
CA MET A 205 9.63 -10.60 13.52
C MET A 205 8.91 -10.99 12.22
N LEU A 206 9.60 -10.87 11.08
CA LEU A 206 9.08 -11.08 9.73
C LEU A 206 9.89 -12.15 8.98
N PRO A 207 9.78 -13.44 9.36
CA PRO A 207 10.55 -14.49 8.72
C PRO A 207 10.07 -14.69 7.26
N GLY A 208 10.98 -14.48 6.30
CA GLY A 208 10.74 -14.81 4.89
C GLY A 208 9.76 -13.87 4.17
N PRO A 209 10.07 -12.57 4.03
CA PRO A 209 9.28 -11.69 3.16
C PRO A 209 9.27 -12.26 1.75
N ARG A 210 8.10 -12.31 1.11
CA ARG A 210 7.96 -12.83 -0.24
C ARG A 210 7.70 -11.70 -1.23
N LEU A 211 8.43 -11.69 -2.33
CA LEU A 211 8.00 -10.96 -3.52
C LEU A 211 6.77 -11.68 -4.08
N GLY A 212 5.65 -10.96 -4.21
CA GLY A 212 4.44 -11.48 -4.81
C GLY A 212 4.70 -11.87 -6.27
N CYS A 213 4.32 -13.09 -6.66
CA CYS A 213 4.40 -13.56 -8.04
C CYS A 213 3.66 -12.59 -8.98
N GLN A 214 4.35 -12.10 -10.00
CA GLN A 214 3.70 -11.55 -11.17
C GLN A 214 3.19 -12.70 -12.03
N VAL A 215 1.95 -12.58 -12.52
CA VAL A 215 1.59 -13.24 -13.77
C VAL A 215 2.50 -12.61 -14.85
N PRO A 216 3.26 -13.39 -15.65
CA PRO A 216 4.06 -12.83 -16.73
C PRO A 216 3.18 -11.95 -17.59
N GLY A 217 3.57 -10.69 -17.78
CA GLY A 217 2.84 -9.76 -18.64
C GLY A 217 2.50 -10.44 -19.95
N ARG A 218 1.27 -10.24 -20.44
CA ARG A 218 0.88 -10.65 -21.79
C ARG A 218 2.00 -10.23 -22.74
N ARG A 219 2.65 -11.20 -23.38
CA ARG A 219 3.59 -10.91 -24.46
C ARG A 219 2.86 -9.99 -25.44
N PRO A 220 3.45 -8.85 -25.85
CA PRO A 220 2.91 -8.15 -27.01
C PRO A 220 2.85 -9.16 -28.17
N PRO A 221 1.78 -9.14 -28.99
CA PRO A 221 1.71 -10.04 -30.14
C PRO A 221 2.97 -9.80 -30.98
N SER A 222 3.71 -10.89 -31.25
CA SER A 222 4.86 -10.83 -32.15
C SER A 222 4.46 -10.16 -33.45
N PRO A 223 5.28 -9.29 -34.04
CA PRO A 223 4.99 -8.74 -35.35
C PRO A 223 4.81 -9.91 -36.31
N ALA A 224 3.64 -9.98 -36.95
CA ALA A 224 3.36 -10.97 -37.95
C ALA A 224 4.47 -10.89 -39.01
N GLY A 225 5.19 -12.00 -39.20
CA GLY A 225 6.12 -12.14 -40.32
C GLY A 225 5.40 -11.91 -41.65
N PRO A 226 6.14 -11.55 -42.71
CA PRO A 226 5.57 -11.15 -43.97
C PRO A 226 4.64 -12.24 -44.50
N ARG A 227 3.37 -11.89 -44.72
CA ARG A 227 2.40 -12.80 -45.35
C ARG A 227 2.84 -12.97 -46.81
N ASP A 228 3.15 -14.20 -47.17
CA ASP A 228 3.32 -14.60 -48.56
C ASP A 228 2.04 -14.29 -49.34
N SER A 229 2.22 -13.40 -50.31
CA SER A 229 1.30 -13.16 -51.40
C SER A 229 1.21 -14.42 -52.25
N GLN A 230 0.05 -15.10 -52.26
CA GLN A 230 -0.54 -15.74 -53.44
C GLN A 230 -1.81 -16.52 -53.08
N ARG A 231 -2.96 -16.03 -53.57
CA ARG A 231 -4.06 -16.77 -54.27
C ARG A 231 -5.43 -16.14 -53.98
N HIS A 232 -5.91 -15.37 -54.96
CA HIS A 232 -7.32 -15.28 -55.35
C HIS A 232 -7.61 -16.38 -56.39
N PRO A 233 -8.87 -16.64 -56.84
CA PRO A 233 -10.13 -15.90 -56.67
C PRO A 233 -11.25 -16.79 -56.05
N SER A 234 -12.49 -16.38 -55.74
CA SER A 234 -13.48 -15.64 -56.52
C SER A 234 -14.77 -15.40 -55.71
N ALA A 235 -15.41 -14.25 -55.97
CA ALA A 235 -16.85 -13.97 -56.04
C ALA A 235 -17.79 -14.18 -54.82
N GLY A 236 -18.51 -13.09 -54.47
CA GLY A 236 -19.72 -13.12 -53.64
C GLY A 236 -20.05 -11.73 -53.07
N ALA A 237 -20.86 -10.96 -53.79
CA ALA A 237 -21.36 -9.64 -53.42
C ALA A 237 -22.44 -9.71 -52.32
N HIS A 238 -22.48 -8.71 -51.42
CA HIS A 238 -23.67 -7.87 -51.14
C HIS A 238 -23.40 -6.87 -49.99
N GLU A 239 -23.54 -5.60 -50.38
CA GLU A 239 -24.09 -4.38 -49.72
C GLU A 239 -24.29 -4.28 -48.18
N ASP A 240 -23.77 -3.16 -47.66
CA ASP A 240 -24.42 -2.10 -46.85
C ASP A 240 -25.22 -2.44 -45.58
N SER A 241 -24.76 -1.97 -44.41
CA SER A 241 -25.17 -0.63 -43.91
C SER A 241 -24.78 -0.36 -42.45
N VAL A 242 -24.26 0.85 -42.29
CA VAL A 242 -24.29 1.82 -41.18
C VAL A 242 -25.31 1.58 -40.05
N TYR A 243 -24.84 1.58 -38.78
CA TYR A 243 -25.43 2.43 -37.72
C TYR A 243 -24.49 2.58 -36.50
N SER A 244 -24.35 3.82 -36.03
CA SER A 244 -23.70 4.26 -34.78
C SER A 244 -24.72 5.11 -33.99
N PRO A 245 -24.42 5.61 -32.78
CA PRO A 245 -24.97 5.18 -31.50
C PRO A 245 -26.02 6.16 -30.94
N SER A 246 -26.70 5.80 -29.85
CA SER A 246 -27.46 6.78 -29.04
C SER A 246 -27.03 6.78 -27.59
N GLU A 247 -26.78 7.99 -27.12
CA GLU A 247 -26.40 8.46 -25.80
C GLU A 247 -27.53 8.27 -24.78
N ARG A 248 -27.15 8.15 -23.50
CA ARG A 248 -27.94 8.52 -22.31
C ARG A 248 -26.92 8.67 -21.17
N ARG A 249 -26.53 9.92 -20.87
CA ARG A 249 -26.95 10.72 -19.70
C ARG A 249 -26.64 10.04 -18.38
#